data_AF-A0A535MSA9-F1
#
_entry.id   AF-A0A535MSA9-F1
#
_cell.length_a   1.000
_cell.length_b   1.000
_cell.length_c   1.000
_cell.angle_alpha   90.00
_cell.angle_beta   90.00
_cell.angle_gamma   90.00
#
_symmetry.space_group_name_H-M   'P 1'
#
loop_
_entity.id
_entity.type
_entity.pdbx_description
1 polymer ?
#
loop_
_entity_poly.entity_id
_entity_poly.type
_entity_poly.pdbx_seq_one_letter_code
_entity_poly.pdbx_strand_id
1 'polypeptide(L)'
;MQSVRHYEAAVRAMSRAAAQVEASQAPIRRAYGQMAALDTLLGRLEELRLTGERSLPEDLRDLAQGYAERHDAELLSQIAQARPEDLNTVHDALFEAQGRVMLQLAGLRRVPNWQ
;
A
#
# COMPACT_ATOMS: atom_id res chain seq x y z
N MET A 1 44.44 -23.91 -1.68
CA MET A 1 43.70 -23.26 -2.79
C MET A 1 42.21 -23.65 -2.86
N GLN A 2 41.80 -24.86 -2.46
CA GLN A 2 40.37 -25.26 -2.43
C GLN A 2 39.53 -24.51 -1.37
N SER A 3 40.08 -24.26 -0.17
CA SER A 3 39.37 -23.56 0.92
C SER A 3 38.89 -22.15 0.55
N VAL A 4 39.70 -21.39 -0.21
CA VAL A 4 39.33 -20.03 -0.68
C VAL A 4 38.16 -20.07 -1.66
N ARG A 5 38.14 -21.05 -2.57
CA ARG A 5 37.02 -21.23 -3.51
C ARG A 5 35.72 -21.65 -2.82
N HIS A 6 35.81 -22.47 -1.77
CA HIS A 6 34.65 -22.85 -0.96
C HIS A 6 34.10 -21.67 -0.14
N TYR A 7 34.99 -20.83 0.40
CA TYR A 7 34.61 -19.60 1.08
C TYR A 7 33.89 -18.62 0.15
N GLU A 8 34.45 -18.35 -1.04
CA GLU A 8 33.80 -17.48 -2.04
C GLU A 8 32.45 -18.03 -2.51
N ALA A 9 32.32 -19.35 -2.68
CA ALA A 9 31.06 -19.99 -3.02
C ALA A 9 30.01 -19.84 -1.91
N ALA A 10 30.41 -19.99 -0.64
CA ALA A 10 29.54 -19.80 0.52
C ALA A 10 29.07 -18.35 0.65
N VAL A 11 29.96 -17.37 0.47
CA VAL A 11 29.61 -15.95 0.49
C VAL A 11 28.60 -15.61 -0.62
N ARG A 12 28.82 -16.09 -1.86
CA ARG A 12 27.86 -15.89 -2.96
C ARG A 12 26.52 -16.58 -2.71
N ALA A 13 26.50 -17.72 -2.03
CA ALA A 13 25.26 -18.39 -1.65
C ALA A 13 24.50 -17.58 -0.58
N MET A 14 25.19 -17.07 0.44
CA MET A 14 24.60 -16.20 1.46
C MET A 14 24.04 -14.91 0.87
N SER A 15 24.77 -14.23 -0.01
CA SER A 15 24.27 -13.01 -0.66
C SER A 15 23.02 -13.27 -1.51
N ARG A 16 22.95 -14.41 -2.21
CA ARG A 16 21.76 -14.79 -2.98
C ARG A 16 20.58 -15.13 -2.08
N ALA A 17 20.81 -15.84 -0.98
CA ALA A 17 19.78 -16.12 0.01
C ALA A 17 19.23 -14.83 0.65
N ALA A 18 20.10 -13.88 1.00
CA ALA A 18 19.69 -12.59 1.53
C ALA A 18 18.86 -11.79 0.52
N ALA A 19 19.28 -11.73 -0.74
CA ALA A 19 18.51 -11.06 -1.79
C ALA A 19 17.13 -11.72 -2.03
N GLN A 20 17.05 -13.05 -1.91
CA GLN A 20 15.80 -13.78 -2.07
C GLN A 20 14.82 -13.54 -0.90
N VAL A 21 15.34 -13.46 0.32
CA VAL A 21 14.55 -13.07 1.50
C VAL A 21 14.09 -11.61 1.39
N GLU A 22 14.95 -10.71 0.92
CA GLU A 22 14.56 -9.32 0.74
C GLU A 22 13.48 -9.16 -0.33
N ALA A 23 13.61 -9.89 -1.45
CA ALA A 23 12.63 -9.92 -2.53
C ALA A 23 11.28 -10.48 -2.08
N SER A 24 11.25 -11.50 -1.21
CA SER A 24 9.99 -12.06 -0.69
C SER A 24 9.29 -11.11 0.29
N GLN A 25 10.05 -10.25 0.98
CA GLN A 25 9.51 -9.25 1.90
C GLN A 25 9.09 -7.94 1.22
N ALA A 26 9.58 -7.65 0.01
CA ALA A 26 9.28 -6.41 -0.70
C ALA A 26 7.77 -6.18 -0.95
N PRO A 27 6.96 -7.19 -1.36
CA PRO A 27 5.51 -7.02 -1.49
C PRO A 27 4.81 -6.68 -0.18
N ILE A 28 5.26 -7.29 0.93
CA ILE A 28 4.70 -7.03 2.27
C ILE A 28 5.00 -5.58 2.68
N ARG A 29 6.25 -5.13 2.55
CA ARG A 29 6.64 -3.74 2.85
C ARG A 29 5.86 -2.74 1.99
N ARG A 30 5.68 -3.02 0.70
CA ARG A 30 4.89 -2.20 -0.21
C ARG A 30 3.44 -2.07 0.27
N ALA A 31 2.80 -3.18 0.63
CA ALA A 31 1.42 -3.17 1.07
C ALA A 31 1.23 -2.46 2.42
N TYR A 32 2.18 -2.56 3.34
CA TYR A 32 2.19 -1.71 4.55
C TYR A 32 2.35 -0.22 4.23
N GLY A 33 3.20 0.13 3.26
CA GLY A 33 3.32 1.53 2.81
C GLY A 33 2.02 2.05 2.21
N GLN A 34 1.31 1.21 1.44
CA GLN A 34 -0.01 1.54 0.91
C GLN A 34 -1.06 1.74 2.01
N MET A 35 -1.07 0.89 3.05
CA MET A 35 -1.93 1.08 4.22
C MET A 35 -1.68 2.42 4.91
N ALA A 36 -0.43 2.75 5.21
CA ALA A 36 -0.09 3.99 5.91
C ALA A 36 -0.49 5.25 5.11
N ALA A 37 -0.35 5.20 3.78
CA ALA A 37 -0.82 6.28 2.92
C ALA A 37 -2.34 6.43 2.95
N LEU A 38 -3.09 5.32 2.90
CA LEU A 38 -4.55 5.32 3.00
C LEU A 38 -5.03 5.79 4.38
N ASP A 39 -4.39 5.34 5.48
CA ASP A 39 -4.69 5.79 6.84
C ASP A 39 -4.53 7.31 6.96
N THR A 40 -3.50 7.87 6.34
CA THR A 40 -3.26 9.32 6.34
C THR A 40 -4.37 10.07 5.60
N LEU A 41 -4.80 9.58 4.44
CA LEU A 41 -5.89 10.18 3.67
C LEU A 41 -7.22 10.10 4.43
N LEU A 42 -7.56 8.90 4.93
CA LEU A 42 -8.78 8.66 5.70
C LEU A 42 -8.82 9.51 6.97
N GLY A 43 -7.70 9.64 7.69
CA GLY A 43 -7.61 10.51 8.87
C GLY A 43 -7.95 11.97 8.56
N ARG A 44 -7.42 12.52 7.46
CA ARG A 44 -7.75 13.90 7.04
C ARG A 44 -9.21 14.06 6.62
N LEU A 45 -9.78 13.07 5.94
CA LEU A 45 -11.20 13.10 5.59
C LEU A 45 -12.10 13.02 6.82
N GLU A 46 -11.72 12.21 7.80
CA GLU A 46 -12.44 12.13 9.07
C GLU A 46 -12.39 13.46 9.84
N GLU A 47 -11.23 14.12 9.87
CA GLU A 47 -11.10 15.47 10.47
C GLU A 47 -12.07 16.48 9.84
N LEU A 48 -12.18 16.49 8.51
CA LEU A 48 -13.14 17.34 7.79
C LEU A 48 -14.58 16.96 8.11
N ARG A 49 -14.88 15.66 8.15
CA ARG A 49 -16.23 15.19 8.50
C ARG A 49 -16.62 15.63 9.92
N LEU A 50 -15.69 15.57 10.87
CA LEU A 50 -15.90 15.99 12.26
C LEU A 50 -16.12 17.50 12.40
N THR A 51 -15.55 18.32 11.51
CA THR A 51 -15.82 19.77 11.47
C THR A 51 -17.11 20.12 10.73
N GLY A 52 -17.81 19.12 10.18
CA GLY A 52 -19.06 19.30 9.43
C GLY A 52 -18.84 19.72 7.97
N GLU A 53 -17.60 19.68 7.49
CA GLU A 53 -17.29 19.91 6.09
C GLU A 53 -17.88 18.79 5.23
N ARG A 54 -18.49 19.16 4.11
CA ARG A 54 -19.15 18.23 3.19
C ARG A 54 -18.46 18.20 1.84
N SER A 55 -17.79 19.29 1.48
CA SER A 55 -17.02 19.38 0.26
C SER A 55 -15.65 18.77 0.45
N LEU A 56 -15.14 18.09 -0.57
CA LEU A 56 -13.78 17.59 -0.57
C LEU A 56 -12.83 18.71 -1.03
N PRO A 57 -11.87 19.13 -0.20
CA PRO A 57 -10.83 20.06 -0.63
C PRO A 57 -10.05 19.54 -1.85
N GLU A 58 -9.75 20.43 -2.79
CA GLU A 58 -9.10 20.08 -4.06
C GLU A 58 -7.73 19.43 -3.82
N ASP A 59 -6.96 19.90 -2.84
CA ASP A 59 -5.66 19.33 -2.47
C ASP A 59 -5.78 17.87 -1.98
N LEU A 60 -6.80 17.55 -1.20
CA LEU A 60 -7.06 16.17 -0.77
C LEU A 60 -7.56 15.30 -1.92
N ARG A 61 -8.35 15.87 -2.83
CA ARG A 61 -8.79 15.17 -4.04
C ARG A 61 -7.59 14.80 -4.91
N ASP A 62 -6.68 15.74 -5.14
CA ASP A 62 -5.46 15.52 -5.92
C ASP A 62 -4.56 14.48 -5.28
N LEU A 63 -4.41 14.51 -3.95
CA LEU A 63 -3.65 13.49 -3.22
C LEU A 63 -4.27 12.10 -3.35
N ALA A 64 -5.59 11.99 -3.23
CA ALA A 64 -6.31 10.74 -3.39
C ALA A 64 -6.23 10.20 -4.84
N GLN A 65 -6.39 11.08 -5.84
CA GLN A 65 -6.22 10.72 -7.25
C GLN A 65 -4.79 10.27 -7.55
N GLY A 66 -3.77 11.03 -7.12
CA GLY A 66 -2.39 10.66 -7.34
C GLY A 66 -2.00 9.34 -6.66
N TYR A 67 -2.56 9.04 -5.48
CA TYR A 67 -2.45 7.71 -4.88
C TYR A 67 -3.07 6.64 -5.78
N ALA A 68 -4.32 6.86 -6.21
CA ALA A 68 -5.09 5.89 -6.99
C ALA A 68 -4.44 5.58 -8.36
N GLU A 69 -3.97 6.60 -9.08
CA GLU A 69 -3.24 6.45 -10.35
C GLU A 69 -2.05 5.50 -10.25
N ARG A 70 -1.36 5.50 -9.11
CA ARG A 70 -0.17 4.66 -8.90
C ARG A 70 -0.49 3.25 -8.42
N HIS A 71 -1.65 3.04 -7.82
CA HIS A 71 -1.87 1.87 -6.96
C HIS A 71 -3.20 1.16 -7.14
N ASP A 72 -4.27 1.86 -7.54
CA ASP A 72 -5.63 1.32 -7.52
C ASP A 72 -6.50 2.01 -8.59
N ALA A 73 -6.68 1.33 -9.73
CA ALA A 73 -7.49 1.82 -10.84
C ALA A 73 -9.00 1.85 -10.52
N GLU A 74 -9.46 0.99 -9.60
CA GLU A 74 -10.86 0.97 -9.18
C GLU A 74 -11.16 2.22 -8.34
N LEU A 75 -10.29 2.52 -7.37
CA LEU A 75 -10.34 3.76 -6.60
C LEU A 75 -10.28 4.98 -7.51
N LEU A 76 -9.41 4.97 -8.52
CA LEU A 76 -9.29 6.09 -9.47
C LEU A 76 -10.62 6.35 -10.19
N SER A 77 -11.27 5.28 -10.65
CA SER A 77 -12.58 5.37 -11.29
C SER A 77 -13.66 5.89 -10.34
N GLN A 78 -13.66 5.42 -9.09
CA GLN A 78 -14.62 5.87 -8.07
C GLN A 78 -14.43 7.37 -7.75
N ILE A 79 -13.19 7.83 -7.57
CA ILE A 79 -12.90 9.26 -7.32
C ILE A 79 -13.28 10.12 -8.53
N ALA A 80 -13.03 9.64 -9.76
CA ALA A 80 -13.40 10.38 -10.98
C ALA A 80 -14.92 10.59 -11.11
N GLN A 81 -15.72 9.64 -10.62
CA GLN A 81 -17.19 9.72 -10.64
C GLN A 81 -17.77 10.47 -9.43
N ALA A 82 -16.99 10.65 -8.36
CA ALA A 82 -17.42 11.37 -7.17
C ALA A 82 -17.57 12.87 -7.45
N ARG A 83 -18.69 13.43 -6.99
CA ARG A 83 -18.94 14.88 -7.06
C ARG A 83 -18.05 15.62 -6.05
N PRO A 84 -17.59 16.86 -6.37
CA PRO A 84 -16.75 17.64 -5.46
C PRO A 84 -17.39 17.89 -4.07
N GLU A 85 -18.72 18.02 -4.03
CA GLU A 85 -19.51 18.21 -2.81
C GLU A 85 -19.82 16.92 -2.03
N ASP A 86 -19.22 15.79 -2.41
CA ASP A 86 -19.52 14.47 -1.88
C ASP A 86 -18.29 13.82 -1.24
N LEU A 87 -17.83 14.41 -0.13
CA LEU A 87 -16.69 13.91 0.66
C LEU A 87 -16.88 12.44 1.07
N ASN A 88 -18.11 12.06 1.44
CA ASN A 88 -18.40 10.70 1.91
C ASN A 88 -18.16 9.66 0.81
N THR A 89 -18.52 9.96 -0.44
CA THR A 89 -18.24 9.04 -1.55
C THR A 89 -16.75 8.77 -1.72
N VAL A 90 -15.90 9.80 -1.57
CA VAL A 90 -14.44 9.61 -1.66
C VAL A 90 -13.88 8.91 -0.43
N HIS A 91 -14.41 9.20 0.75
CA HIS A 91 -14.05 8.50 1.99
C HIS A 91 -14.36 6.99 1.88
N ASP A 92 -15.56 6.62 1.45
CA ASP A 92 -15.97 5.23 1.34
C ASP A 92 -15.15 4.48 0.28
N ALA A 93 -14.87 5.12 -0.86
CA ALA A 93 -13.97 4.58 -1.88
C ALA A 93 -12.55 4.30 -1.33
N LEU A 94 -11.98 5.22 -0.55
CA LEU A 94 -10.68 5.04 0.09
C LEU A 94 -10.71 3.94 1.16
N PHE A 95 -11.82 3.80 1.88
CA PHE A 95 -12.02 2.73 2.86
C PHE A 95 -12.10 1.35 2.18
N GLU A 96 -12.80 1.24 1.05
CA GLU A 96 -12.82 0.03 0.22
C GLU A 96 -11.43 -0.31 -0.32
N ALA A 97 -10.68 0.69 -0.81
CA ALA A 97 -9.29 0.52 -1.25
C ALA A 97 -8.40 -0.01 -0.13
N GLN A 98 -8.58 0.50 1.09
CA GLN A 98 -7.88 -0.01 2.28
C GLN A 98 -8.24 -1.48 2.53
N GLY A 99 -9.51 -1.85 2.44
CA GLY A 99 -9.96 -3.23 2.54
C GLY A 99 -9.27 -4.16 1.52
N ARG A 100 -9.13 -3.73 0.26
CA ARG A 100 -8.41 -4.49 -0.77
C ARG A 100 -6.94 -4.71 -0.40
N VAL A 101 -6.25 -3.68 0.11
CA VAL A 101 -4.86 -3.79 0.57
C VAL A 101 -4.74 -4.70 1.80
N MET A 102 -5.70 -4.66 2.74
CA MET A 102 -5.73 -5.56 3.89
C MET A 102 -5.87 -7.03 3.47
N LEU A 103 -6.75 -7.32 2.50
CA LEU A 103 -6.90 -8.65 1.93
C LEU A 103 -5.62 -9.12 1.22
N GLN A 104 -4.94 -8.22 0.50
CA GLN A 104 -3.64 -8.51 -0.10
C GLN A 104 -2.59 -8.84 0.97
N LEU A 105 -2.48 -8.05 2.05
CA LEU A 105 -1.58 -8.32 3.17
C LEU A 105 -1.88 -9.68 3.83
N ALA A 106 -3.16 -10.01 4.03
CA ALA A 106 -3.56 -11.30 4.57
C ALA A 106 -3.12 -12.45 3.66
N GLY A 107 -3.27 -12.30 2.33
CA GLY A 107 -2.78 -13.26 1.34
C GLY A 107 -1.27 -13.43 1.39
N LEU A 108 -0.52 -12.33 1.43
CA LEU A 108 0.95 -12.35 1.48
C LEU A 108 1.50 -12.99 2.77
N ARG A 109 0.82 -12.79 3.90
CA ARG A 109 1.21 -13.39 5.20
C ARG A 109 0.84 -14.86 5.35
N ARG A 110 -0.07 -15.39 4.51
CA ARG A 110 -0.45 -16.82 4.51
C ARG A 110 0.59 -17.72 3.84
N VAL A 111 1.73 -17.18 3.38
CA VAL A 111 2.91 -18.01 3.05
C VAL A 111 3.50 -18.54 4.36
N PRO A 112 3.47 -19.86 4.60
CA PRO A 112 4.00 -20.44 5.83
C PRO A 112 5.52 -20.38 5.82
N ASN A 113 6.10 -19.48 6.63
CA ASN A 113 7.55 -19.37 6.80
C ASN A 113 8.09 -20.37 7.84
N TRP A 114 7.67 -21.64 7.77
CA TRP A 114 8.16 -22.72 8.66
C TRP A 114 8.52 -24.02 7.90
N GLN A 115 9.29 -23.92 6.83
CA GLN A 115 10.01 -25.07 6.28
C GLN A 115 11.50 -24.80 6.23
#